data_AF-A0A6B3NAG3-F1
#
_entry.id   AF-A0A6B3NAG3-F1
#
_cell.length_a   1.000
_cell.length_b   1.000
_cell.length_c   1.000
_cell.angle_alpha   90.00
_cell.angle_beta   90.00
_cell.angle_gamma   90.00
#
_symmetry.space_group_name_H-M   'P 1'
#
loop_
_entity.id
_entity.type
_entity.pdbx_description
1 polymer ?
#
loop_
_entity_poly.entity_id
_entity_poly.type
_entity_poly.pdbx_seq_one_letter_code
_entity_poly.pdbx_strand_id
1 'polypeptide(L)'
;MINYPDLASAIRGVCEQWCQQNGYTDLFCRNGEWWAFPPNGVMPVPLKNAIAPEAKYSQEVKIGRVSIALMPDGSLLANNNPIVINSQKSPAS
;
A
#
# COMPACT_ATOMS: atom_id res chain seq x y z
N MET A 1 -5.78 4.81 15.85
CA MET A 1 -6.13 5.20 14.48
C MET A 1 -5.17 6.29 14.04
N ILE A 2 -4.34 6.02 13.03
CA ILE A 2 -3.29 6.95 12.58
C ILE A 2 -3.93 8.02 11.70
N ASN A 3 -3.57 9.29 11.92
CA ASN A 3 -4.05 10.42 11.14
C ASN A 3 -2.97 10.86 10.16
N TYR A 4 -3.28 10.81 8.87
CA TYR A 4 -2.37 11.22 7.80
C TYR A 4 -2.83 12.52 7.16
N PRO A 5 -1.91 13.36 6.68
CA PRO A 5 -2.23 14.64 6.05
C PRO A 5 -2.94 14.45 4.69
N ASP A 6 -2.63 13.37 3.97
CA ASP A 6 -3.14 13.07 2.65
C ASP A 6 -3.12 11.55 2.37
N LEU A 7 -3.78 11.14 1.28
CA LEU A 7 -3.92 9.74 0.90
C LEU A 7 -2.58 9.08 0.51
N ALA A 8 -1.67 9.80 -0.15
CA ALA A 8 -0.39 9.24 -0.56
C ALA A 8 0.51 8.96 0.66
N SER A 9 0.52 9.87 1.63
CA SER A 9 1.20 9.68 2.92
C SER A 9 0.62 8.49 3.69
N ALA A 10 -0.70 8.32 3.67
CA ALA A 10 -1.37 7.20 4.31
C ALA A 10 -1.00 5.86 3.66
N ILE A 11 -1.13 5.76 2.33
CA ILE A 11 -0.78 4.57 1.55
C ILE A 11 0.68 4.18 1.81
N ARG A 12 1.61 5.13 1.66
CA ARG A 12 3.04 4.89 1.88
C ARG A 12 3.31 4.40 3.31
N GLY A 13 2.74 5.08 4.30
CA GLY A 13 2.93 4.72 5.70
C GLY A 13 2.44 3.30 6.04
N VAL A 14 1.28 2.89 5.50
CA VAL A 14 0.77 1.53 5.69
C VAL A 14 1.67 0.49 5.01
N CYS A 15 2.14 0.76 3.79
CA CYS A 15 3.08 -0.12 3.08
C CYS A 15 4.42 -0.26 3.83
N GLU A 16 5.00 0.86 4.29
CA GLU A 16 6.27 0.89 5.03
C GLU A 16 6.17 0.13 6.35
N GLN A 17 5.09 0.35 7.09
CA GLN A 17 4.84 -0.32 8.36
C GLN A 17 4.76 -1.85 8.18
N TRP A 18 4.05 -2.33 7.16
CA TRP A 18 3.99 -3.76 6.85
C TRP A 18 5.35 -4.31 6.43
N CYS A 19 6.10 -3.56 5.60
CA CYS A 19 7.44 -3.99 5.19
C CYS A 19 8.36 -4.18 6.41
N GLN A 20 8.38 -3.19 7.31
CA GLN A 20 9.19 -3.24 8.53
C GLN A 20 8.83 -4.44 9.42
N GLN A 21 7.53 -4.74 9.57
CA GLN A 21 7.07 -5.86 10.38
C GLN A 21 7.41 -7.23 9.78
N ASN A 22 7.53 -7.32 8.45
CA ASN A 22 7.77 -8.58 7.73
C ASN A 22 9.22 -8.71 7.21
N GLY A 23 10.11 -7.77 7.55
CA GLY A 23 11.52 -7.78 7.15
C GLY A 23 11.77 -7.41 5.68
N TYR A 24 10.81 -6.78 5.02
CA TYR A 24 11.00 -6.24 3.67
C TYR A 24 11.72 -4.89 3.74
N THR A 25 12.55 -4.60 2.74
CA THR A 25 13.34 -3.36 2.67
C THR A 25 13.14 -2.63 1.35
N ASP A 26 13.62 -1.38 1.30
CA ASP A 26 13.70 -0.57 0.08
C ASP A 26 12.35 -0.49 -0.66
N LEU A 27 11.30 -0.02 0.04
CA LEU A 27 9.98 0.19 -0.56
C LEU A 27 10.04 1.30 -1.62
N PHE A 28 9.56 1.02 -2.82
CA PHE A 28 9.40 2.01 -3.90
C PHE A 28 8.12 1.79 -4.70
N CYS A 29 7.65 2.83 -5.38
CA CYS A 29 6.53 2.76 -6.29
C CYS A 29 7.03 2.74 -7.74
N ARG A 30 6.54 1.79 -8.54
CA ARG A 30 6.84 1.69 -9.97
C ARG A 30 5.57 1.35 -10.73
N ASN A 31 5.23 2.16 -11.73
CA ASN A 31 4.03 2.01 -12.55
C ASN A 31 2.72 1.93 -11.73
N GLY A 32 2.65 2.64 -10.59
CA GLY A 32 1.47 2.63 -9.71
C GLY A 32 1.37 1.42 -8.79
N GLU A 33 2.38 0.54 -8.77
CA GLU A 33 2.46 -0.61 -7.87
C GLU A 33 3.57 -0.42 -6.84
N TRP A 34 3.35 -0.90 -5.63
CA TRP A 34 4.37 -0.92 -4.59
C TRP A 34 5.25 -2.17 -4.72
N TRP A 35 6.55 -1.97 -4.62
CA TRP A 35 7.58 -3.00 -4.70
C TRP A 35 8.53 -2.88 -3.51
N ALA A 36 9.02 -4.01 -3.01
CA ALA A 36 10.03 -4.06 -1.97
C ALA A 36 10.89 -5.32 -2.11
N PHE A 37 12.04 -5.34 -1.45
CA PHE A 37 12.91 -6.50 -1.38
C PHE A 37 12.46 -7.41 -0.24
N PRO A 38 12.25 -8.71 -0.48
CA PRO A 38 11.89 -9.63 0.59
C PRO A 38 13.09 -9.91 1.51
N PRO A 39 12.86 -10.47 2.71
CA PRO A 39 13.93 -10.85 3.61
C PRO A 39 14.98 -11.73 2.92
N ASN A 40 16.25 -11.31 2.95
CA ASN A 40 17.38 -11.98 2.27
C ASN A 40 17.27 -12.07 0.74
N GLY A 41 16.33 -11.34 0.12
CA GLY A 41 16.15 -11.30 -1.33
C GLY A 41 16.99 -10.23 -2.00
N VAL A 42 17.45 -10.52 -3.22
CA VAL A 42 18.22 -9.57 -4.06
C VAL A 42 17.40 -9.00 -5.21
N MET A 43 16.15 -9.43 -5.36
CA MET A 43 15.22 -8.96 -6.40
C MET A 43 13.96 -8.41 -5.74
N PRO A 44 13.49 -7.21 -6.15
CA PRO A 44 12.25 -6.67 -5.63
C PRO A 44 11.05 -7.44 -6.19
N VAL A 45 10.01 -7.56 -5.37
CA VAL A 45 8.73 -8.17 -5.75
C VAL A 45 7.59 -7.17 -5.53
N PRO A 46 6.50 -7.25 -6.31
CA PRO A 46 5.30 -6.46 -6.05
C PRO A 46 4.72 -6.86 -4.68
N LEU A 47 4.36 -5.88 -3.84
CA LEU A 47 3.78 -6.15 -2.52
C LEU A 47 2.48 -6.95 -2.63
N LYS A 48 1.66 -6.69 -3.65
CA LYS A 48 0.42 -7.47 -3.94
C LYS A 48 0.65 -8.97 -4.10
N ASN A 49 1.87 -9.40 -4.47
CA ASN A 49 2.22 -10.82 -4.59
C ASN A 49 2.73 -11.40 -3.27
N ALA A 50 3.21 -10.55 -2.36
CA ALA A 50 3.73 -10.94 -1.05
C ALA A 50 2.63 -11.03 0.02
N ILE A 51 1.52 -10.31 -0.18
CA ILE A 51 0.41 -10.22 0.77
C ILE A 51 -0.64 -11.25 0.37
N ALA A 52 -1.05 -12.10 1.32
CA ALA A 52 -2.20 -12.97 1.10
C ALA A 52 -3.46 -12.11 0.85
N PRO A 53 -4.39 -12.53 -0.02
CA PRO A 53 -5.59 -11.75 -0.41
C PRO A 53 -6.61 -11.54 0.73
N GLU A 54 -6.21 -11.72 1.97
CA GLU A 54 -7.05 -11.64 3.15
C GLU A 54 -7.11 -10.20 3.68
N ALA A 55 -8.31 -9.72 3.97
CA ALA A 55 -8.56 -8.43 4.61
C ALA A 55 -7.91 -8.27 6.01
N LYS A 56 -7.32 -9.34 6.56
CA LYS A 56 -6.65 -9.38 7.87
C LYS A 56 -5.55 -8.34 8.00
N TYR A 57 -4.89 -7.97 6.90
CA TYR A 57 -3.79 -7.00 6.91
C TYR A 57 -4.24 -5.56 6.69
N SER A 58 -5.54 -5.31 6.61
CA SER A 58 -6.04 -3.95 6.42
C SER A 58 -5.84 -3.10 7.67
N GLN A 59 -5.48 -1.84 7.45
CA GLN A 59 -5.31 -0.85 8.49
C GLN A 59 -6.28 0.30 8.26
N GLU A 60 -7.11 0.58 9.27
CA GLU A 60 -7.99 1.75 9.25
C GLU A 60 -7.19 3.02 9.57
N VAL A 61 -7.22 3.98 8.65
CA VAL A 61 -6.53 5.26 8.74
C VAL A 61 -7.51 6.41 8.63
N LYS A 62 -7.14 7.55 9.20
CA LYS A 62 -7.85 8.82 9.01
C LYS A 62 -7.10 9.73 8.05
N ILE A 63 -7.84 10.30 7.11
CA ILE A 63 -7.36 11.36 6.22
C ILE A 63 -8.39 12.49 6.32
N GLY A 64 -8.06 13.51 7.10
CA GLY A 64 -8.99 14.60 7.41
C GLY A 64 -10.27 14.10 8.10
N ARG A 65 -11.39 14.17 7.39
CA ARG A 65 -12.72 13.76 7.89
C ARG A 65 -13.14 12.35 7.46
N VAL A 66 -12.30 11.65 6.69
CA VAL A 66 -12.62 10.33 6.13
C VAL A 66 -11.81 9.25 6.84
N SER A 67 -12.47 8.15 7.19
CA SER A 67 -11.82 6.90 7.58
C SER A 67 -11.77 5.95 6.38
N ILE A 68 -10.61 5.35 6.11
CA ILE A 68 -10.42 4.42 4.99
C ILE A 68 -9.65 3.20 5.51
N ALA A 69 -10.02 2.01 5.04
CA ALA A 69 -9.25 0.79 5.25
C ALA A 69 -8.25 0.62 4.10
N LEU A 70 -6.96 0.66 4.43
CA LEU A 70 -5.85 0.49 3.49
C LEU A 70 -5.24 -0.90 3.62
N MET A 71 -5.00 -1.56 2.49
CA MET A 71 -4.18 -2.77 2.45
C MET A 71 -2.68 -2.42 2.33
N PRO A 72 -1.79 -3.35 2.70
CA PRO A 72 -0.36 -3.10 2.63
C PRO A 72 0.21 -3.06 1.20
N ASP A 73 -0.58 -3.40 0.18
CA ASP A 73 -0.24 -3.20 -1.24
C ASP A 73 -0.67 -1.81 -1.76
N GLY A 74 -1.24 -0.97 -0.89
CA GLY A 74 -1.75 0.36 -1.21
C GLY A 74 -3.16 0.38 -1.79
N SER A 75 -3.84 -0.76 -1.92
CA SER A 75 -5.25 -0.81 -2.33
C SER A 75 -6.20 -0.37 -1.19
N LEU A 76 -7.35 0.18 -1.56
CA LEU A 76 -8.41 0.51 -0.59
C LEU A 76 -9.35 -0.69 -0.45
N LEU A 77 -9.76 -1.07 0.75
CA LEU A 77 -10.92 -1.96 0.87
C LEU A 77 -12.20 -1.14 0.81
N ALA A 78 -12.98 -1.34 -0.26
CA ALA A 78 -14.37 -0.92 -0.29
C ALA A 78 -15.23 -2.17 -0.13
N ASN A 79 -16.09 -2.21 0.89
CA ASN A 79 -17.15 -3.22 1.01
C ASN A 79 -16.70 -4.68 0.82
N ASN A 80 -15.58 -5.05 1.48
CA ASN A 80 -14.91 -6.36 1.44
C ASN A 80 -14.18 -6.72 0.13
N ASN A 81 -14.06 -5.81 -0.84
CA ASN A 81 -13.25 -5.99 -2.05
C ASN A 81 -12.21 -4.86 -2.22
N PRO A 82 -10.96 -5.17 -2.59
CA PRO A 82 -9.95 -4.14 -2.82
C PRO A 82 -10.23 -3.34 -4.11
N ILE A 83 -10.31 -2.02 -4.00
CA ILE A 83 -10.26 -1.05 -5.11
C ILE A 83 -8.79 -0.66 -5.32
N VAL A 84 -8.27 -1.01 -6.49
CA VAL A 84 -6.96 -0.58 -6.96
C VAL A 84 -7.09 0.80 -7.59
N ILE A 85 -6.51 1.82 -6.95
CA ILE A 85 -6.47 3.18 -7.51
C ILE A 85 -5.31 3.27 -8.49
N ASN A 86 -5.55 2.96 -9.76
CA ASN A 86 -4.54 3.20 -10.80
C ASN A 86 -4.35 4.71 -10.95
N SER A 87 -3.12 5.19 -10.73
CA SER A 87 -2.75 6.56 -11.09
C SER A 87 -2.93 6.72 -12.60
N GLN A 88 -3.95 7.47 -13.00
CA GLN A 88 -4.15 7.82 -14.40
C GLN A 88 -2.91 8.56 -14.90
N LYS A 89 -2.22 7.95 -15.87
CA LYS A 89 -1.18 8.60 -16.64
C LYS A 89 -1.84 9.71 -17.45
N SER A 90 -1.53 10.96 -17.13
CA SER A 90 -1.89 12.09 -17.99
C SER A 90 -1.32 11.84 -19.39
N PRO A 91 -2.09 11.99 -20.49
CA PRO A 91 -1.54 11.89 -21.82
C PRO A 91 -0.52 13.02 -22.01
N ALA A 92 0.69 12.66 -22.42
CA ALA A 92 1.68 13.63 -22.86
C ALA A 92 1.08 14.40 -24.06
N SER A 93 0.95 15.71 -23.92
CA SER A 93 0.68 16.64 -25.03
C SER A 93 1.96 16.93 -25.78
#